data_AF-A0AAQ3L772-F1
#
_entry.id   AF-A0AAQ3L772-F1
#
_cell.length_a   1.000
_cell.length_b   1.000
_cell.length_c   1.000
_cell.angle_alpha   90.00
_cell.angle_beta   90.00
_cell.angle_gamma   90.00
#
_symmetry.space_group_name_H-M   'P 1'
#
loop_
_entity.id
_entity.type
_entity.pdbx_description
1 polymer ?
#
loop_
_entity_poly.entity_id
_entity_poly.type
_entity_poly.pdbx_seq_one_letter_code
_entity_poly.pdbx_strand_id
1 'polypeptide(L)'
;MLSNIHKGIVSLLTLLFVSSATPSAFAQGNIFEGGASNANRSYTFYVLFLDYMSNENSNVIELGIDLKFATEGQVYQVGAMIGNITRAFSYIGPSMLTFFREQANAKGETIRVPMVSADLGKSGTKLVVVVRRQDGRLNAKAMDIDRSNFRDGNVRVVNFSSQEIMSKVGDNSARLSAMQSHDYPVTGKHKKFLVRLAIAAFDGEESYIIENRRFAVRKNGRKLIVLHHSPNKPEKVIYTSFSLPEQSIVSNYSDEEVKDLDKSTLQGVSSYGNPNE
;
A
#
# COMPACT_ATOMS: atom_id res chain seq x y z
N MET A 1 -60.32 28.09 4.12
CA MET A 1 -59.94 27.57 5.45
C MET A 1 -58.55 26.98 5.30
N LEU A 2 -57.49 27.72 5.66
CA LEU A 2 -56.83 27.71 7.00
C LEU A 2 -56.24 26.33 7.32
N SER A 3 -55.01 26.14 7.83
CA SER A 3 -53.76 26.90 7.98
C SER A 3 -52.75 25.93 8.65
N ASN A 4 -51.49 26.40 8.82
CA ASN A 4 -50.38 25.88 9.66
C ASN A 4 -49.45 24.90 8.93
N ILE A 5 -48.19 25.19 8.57
CA ILE A 5 -47.08 26.06 9.07
C ILE A 5 -46.55 25.71 10.46
N HIS A 6 -45.36 25.08 10.49
CA HIS A 6 -44.15 25.39 11.29
C HIS A 6 -42.99 24.50 10.78
N LYS A 7 -41.95 25.01 10.10
CA LYS A 7 -40.73 25.73 10.54
C LYS A 7 -39.66 24.85 11.23
N GLY A 8 -38.43 24.88 10.68
CA GLY A 8 -37.17 24.45 11.31
C GLY A 8 -36.16 23.88 10.30
N ILE A 9 -35.48 24.70 9.48
CA ILE A 9 -34.15 25.33 9.71
C ILE A 9 -32.94 24.38 9.43
N VAL A 10 -32.33 24.60 8.26
CA VAL A 10 -30.89 24.82 7.95
C VAL A 10 -29.85 23.71 8.22
N SER A 11 -29.19 23.23 7.16
CA SER A 11 -27.75 23.51 6.93
C SER A 11 -27.32 23.03 5.53
N LEU A 12 -27.02 24.00 4.67
CA LEU A 12 -26.37 23.85 3.37
C LEU A 12 -24.86 24.08 3.62
N LEU A 13 -24.02 23.06 3.44
CA LEU A 13 -22.56 23.24 3.54
C LEU A 13 -21.92 23.04 2.16
N THR A 14 -21.91 24.11 1.38
CA THR A 14 -21.06 24.27 0.20
C THR A 14 -19.72 24.82 0.68
N LEU A 15 -18.65 24.03 0.62
CA LEU A 15 -17.29 24.56 0.83
C LEU A 15 -16.71 25.03 -0.50
N LEU A 16 -16.81 26.34 -0.76
CA LEU A 16 -15.96 27.07 -1.68
C LEU A 16 -14.62 27.34 -1.00
N PHE A 17 -13.50 26.91 -1.59
CA PHE A 17 -12.20 27.51 -1.31
C PHE A 17 -11.90 28.52 -2.41
N VAL A 18 -12.10 29.81 -2.08
CA VAL A 18 -11.44 30.93 -2.75
C VAL A 18 -10.10 31.11 -2.05
N SER A 19 -9.00 30.84 -2.74
CA SER A 19 -7.69 31.38 -2.37
C SER A 19 -7.29 32.38 -3.44
N SER A 20 -7.31 33.65 -3.08
CA SER A 20 -6.75 34.74 -3.87
C SER A 20 -5.29 34.95 -3.43
N ALA A 21 -4.37 34.82 -4.39
CA ALA A 21 -3.11 35.58 -4.44
C ALA A 21 -2.54 35.45 -5.86
N THR A 22 -2.44 36.59 -6.54
CA THR A 22 -1.88 36.79 -7.88
C THR A 22 -0.34 36.68 -7.89
N PRO A 23 0.28 36.56 -9.09
CA PRO A 23 1.61 35.98 -9.27
C PRO A 23 2.73 37.02 -9.21
N SER A 24 3.92 36.64 -8.75
CA SER A 24 5.15 37.38 -9.08
C SER A 24 6.40 36.50 -9.01
N ALA A 25 7.11 36.49 -10.14
CA ALA A 25 8.57 36.50 -10.28
C ALA A 25 9.40 35.31 -9.76
N PHE A 26 10.00 34.64 -10.74
CA PHE A 26 11.31 34.01 -10.72
C PHE A 26 12.31 34.62 -9.72
N ALA A 27 12.88 33.79 -8.85
CA ALA A 27 14.24 33.96 -8.34
C ALA A 27 14.83 32.59 -7.97
N GLN A 28 16.04 32.34 -8.47
CA GLN A 28 16.90 31.20 -8.17
C GLN A 28 17.29 31.22 -6.68
N GLY A 29 17.41 30.04 -6.06
CA GLY A 29 18.06 29.91 -4.74
C GLY A 29 17.59 28.69 -3.95
N ASN A 30 18.45 27.67 -3.89
CA ASN A 30 18.41 26.61 -2.88
C ASN A 30 18.39 27.22 -1.47
N ILE A 31 17.36 26.97 -0.65
CA ILE A 31 17.44 26.63 0.79
C ILE A 31 16.12 25.93 1.18
N PHE A 32 16.15 24.65 1.53
CA PHE A 32 15.12 24.02 2.37
C PHE A 32 15.73 23.81 3.75
N GLU A 33 15.51 24.76 4.66
CA GLU A 33 15.60 24.53 6.09
C GLU A 33 14.23 24.81 6.71
N GLY A 34 13.72 23.83 7.47
CA GLY A 34 12.41 23.87 8.09
C GLY A 34 12.07 22.63 8.90
N GLY A 35 12.84 22.38 9.96
CA GLY A 35 12.30 21.91 11.25
C GLY A 35 11.67 20.51 11.38
N ALA A 36 12.49 19.47 11.35
CA ALA A 36 12.38 18.31 12.24
C ALA A 36 13.81 17.81 12.46
N SER A 37 14.14 17.22 13.61
CA SER A 37 15.45 16.61 13.81
C SER A 37 15.67 15.54 12.72
N ASN A 38 16.36 15.89 11.64
CA ASN A 38 16.74 15.01 10.55
C ASN A 38 17.89 14.13 11.04
N ALA A 39 17.65 13.36 12.10
CA ALA A 39 18.46 12.20 12.36
C ALA A 39 18.26 11.29 11.15
N ASN A 40 19.33 11.06 10.40
CA ASN A 40 19.32 10.05 9.33
C ASN A 40 18.89 8.72 9.96
N ARG A 41 17.66 8.34 9.65
CA ARG A 41 17.05 7.11 10.13
C ARG A 41 17.32 6.04 9.08
N SER A 42 17.67 4.84 9.55
CA SER A 42 17.80 3.68 8.68
C SER A 42 16.46 2.95 8.58
N TYR A 43 16.08 2.63 7.36
CA TYR A 43 14.89 1.87 7.04
C TYR A 43 15.24 0.76 6.06
N THR A 44 14.50 -0.33 6.18
CA THR A 44 14.34 -1.29 5.09
C THR A 44 12.90 -1.19 4.65
N PHE A 45 12.62 -1.02 3.36
CA PHE A 45 11.26 -0.94 2.88
C PHE A 45 10.98 -1.86 1.69
N TYR A 46 9.73 -2.27 1.58
CA TYR A 46 9.17 -2.95 0.42
C TYR A 46 8.08 -2.05 -0.16
N VAL A 47 7.75 -2.22 -1.43
CA VAL A 47 6.63 -1.52 -2.08
C VAL A 47 5.57 -2.53 -2.49
N LEU A 48 4.31 -2.25 -2.16
CA LEU A 48 3.14 -2.91 -2.75
C LEU A 48 2.43 -1.89 -3.62
N PHE A 49 2.28 -2.18 -4.91
CA PHE A 49 1.51 -1.32 -5.82
C PHE A 49 0.11 -1.88 -6.06
N LEU A 50 -0.91 -1.06 -5.83
CA LEU A 50 -2.31 -1.35 -6.13
C LEU A 50 -2.81 -0.34 -7.16
N ASP A 51 -3.44 -0.82 -8.23
CA ASP A 51 -4.02 0.03 -9.27
C ASP A 51 -5.54 -0.16 -9.31
N TYR A 52 -6.28 0.94 -9.11
CA TYR A 52 -7.73 0.98 -9.22
C TYR A 52 -8.22 1.72 -10.47
N MET A 53 -7.32 2.15 -11.35
CA MET A 53 -7.69 2.57 -12.71
C MET A 53 -7.72 1.40 -13.69
N SER A 54 -6.96 0.34 -13.43
CA SER A 54 -6.83 -0.76 -14.39
C SER A 54 -8.15 -1.50 -14.52
N ASN A 55 -8.89 -1.21 -15.60
CA ASN A 55 -9.97 -2.08 -16.06
C ASN A 55 -9.31 -3.25 -16.80
N GLU A 56 -9.41 -4.47 -16.27
CA GLU A 56 -8.90 -5.69 -16.95
C GLU A 56 -9.60 -5.98 -18.31
N ASN A 57 -10.58 -5.16 -18.71
CA ASN A 57 -11.18 -5.19 -20.05
C ASN A 57 -10.28 -4.59 -21.15
N SER A 58 -9.11 -4.04 -20.81
CA SER A 58 -8.12 -3.63 -21.80
C SER A 58 -7.13 -4.77 -22.04
N ASN A 59 -6.90 -5.14 -23.31
CA ASN A 59 -5.86 -6.10 -23.72
C ASN A 59 -4.42 -5.62 -23.39
N VAL A 60 -4.27 -4.51 -22.67
CA VAL A 60 -3.01 -3.94 -22.21
C VAL A 60 -2.88 -4.27 -20.73
N ILE A 61 -2.15 -5.34 -20.42
CA ILE A 61 -1.72 -5.64 -19.06
C ILE A 61 -0.76 -4.51 -18.64
N GLU A 62 -1.23 -3.54 -17.86
CA GLU A 62 -0.34 -2.63 -17.15
C GLU A 62 0.39 -3.45 -16.08
N LEU A 63 1.70 -3.63 -16.25
CA LEU A 63 2.48 -4.53 -15.42
C LEU A 63 2.81 -3.95 -14.03
N GLY A 64 2.65 -2.63 -13.82
CA GLY A 64 3.07 -1.97 -12.59
C GLY A 64 3.34 -0.48 -12.73
N ILE A 65 4.18 0.05 -11.84
CA ILE A 65 4.63 1.44 -11.82
C ILE A 65 6.14 1.53 -11.61
N ASP A 66 6.79 2.36 -12.42
CA ASP A 66 8.19 2.74 -12.21
C ASP A 66 8.26 3.89 -11.21
N LEU A 67 8.92 3.63 -10.09
CA LEU A 67 9.19 4.64 -9.06
C LEU A 67 10.70 4.75 -8.88
N LYS A 68 11.21 5.98 -8.71
CA LYS A 68 12.59 6.20 -8.29
C LYS A 68 12.62 6.78 -6.88
N PHE A 69 13.62 6.41 -6.11
CA PHE A 69 13.93 7.05 -4.83
C PHE A 69 15.44 7.32 -4.73
N ALA A 70 15.82 8.22 -3.84
CA ALA A 70 17.22 8.57 -3.62
C ALA A 70 17.61 8.30 -2.18
N THR A 71 18.79 7.69 -1.98
CA THR A 71 19.41 7.50 -0.67
C THR A 71 20.92 7.59 -0.85
N GLU A 72 21.61 8.18 0.13
CA GLU A 72 23.08 8.23 0.14
C GLU A 72 23.69 8.77 -1.18
N GLY A 73 23.03 9.74 -1.80
CA GLY A 73 23.48 10.36 -3.05
C GLY A 73 23.24 9.55 -4.33
N GLN A 74 22.70 8.33 -4.24
CA GLN A 74 22.38 7.47 -5.38
C GLN A 74 20.87 7.42 -5.65
N VAL A 75 20.50 7.18 -6.91
CA VAL A 75 19.10 6.99 -7.34
C VAL A 75 18.89 5.53 -7.70
N TYR A 76 17.81 4.96 -7.17
CA TYR A 76 17.43 3.58 -7.44
C TYR A 76 16.03 3.53 -8.05
N GLN A 77 15.88 2.64 -9.01
CA GLN A 77 14.59 2.30 -9.59
C GLN A 77 13.93 1.15 -8.84
N VAL A 78 12.62 1.29 -8.65
CA VAL A 78 11.71 0.33 -8.05
C VAL A 78 10.71 -0.09 -9.12
N GLY A 79 10.80 -1.34 -9.55
CA GLY A 79 9.83 -1.96 -10.43
C GLY A 79 8.72 -2.60 -9.60
N ALA A 80 7.64 -1.86 -9.33
CA ALA A 80 6.55 -2.35 -8.50
C ALA A 80 5.41 -2.91 -9.36
N MET A 81 5.28 -4.24 -9.38
CA MET A 81 4.18 -4.91 -10.09
C MET A 81 2.85 -4.77 -9.34
N ILE A 82 1.75 -4.70 -10.10
CA ILE A 82 0.39 -4.64 -9.52
C ILE A 82 0.14 -5.89 -8.66
N GLY A 83 -0.35 -5.67 -7.44
CA GLY A 83 -0.73 -6.72 -6.50
C GLY A 83 0.45 -7.49 -5.89
N ASN A 84 1.70 -7.10 -6.17
CA ASN A 84 2.89 -7.79 -5.67
C ASN A 84 3.74 -6.90 -4.76
N ILE A 85 4.43 -7.53 -3.82
CA ILE A 85 5.44 -6.86 -3.01
C ILE A 85 6.79 -6.95 -3.74
N THR A 86 7.49 -5.83 -3.85
CA THR A 86 8.85 -5.78 -4.42
C THR A 86 9.85 -6.56 -3.57
N ARG A 87 11.11 -6.64 -4.02
CA ARG A 87 12.21 -6.90 -3.09
C ARG A 87 12.35 -5.76 -2.06
N ALA A 88 13.20 -5.99 -1.07
CA ALA A 88 13.55 -4.98 -0.09
C ALA A 88 14.52 -3.94 -0.67
N PHE A 89 14.43 -2.73 -0.14
CA PHE A 89 15.33 -1.61 -0.39
C PHE A 89 15.82 -1.03 0.95
N SER A 90 17.06 -0.60 0.99
CA SER A 90 17.63 0.18 2.09
C SER A 90 17.40 1.67 1.87
N TYR A 91 17.08 2.40 2.91
CA TYR A 91 16.92 3.85 2.85
C TYR A 91 17.48 4.50 4.11
N ILE A 92 18.38 5.47 3.93
CA ILE A 92 18.94 6.29 5.00
C ILE A 92 18.59 7.73 4.71
N GLY A 93 17.73 8.31 5.55
CA GLY A 93 17.25 9.67 5.34
C GLY A 93 16.13 10.10 6.29
N PRO A 94 15.40 11.17 5.94
CA PRO A 94 14.21 11.64 6.65
C PRO A 94 13.13 10.55 6.75
N SER A 95 12.14 10.71 7.65
CA SER A 95 11.01 9.75 7.67
C SER A 95 10.08 9.86 6.49
N MET A 96 10.04 11.02 5.83
CA MET A 96 9.25 11.20 4.62
C MET A 96 10.03 10.66 3.42
N LEU A 97 9.68 9.46 2.96
CA LEU A 97 10.21 8.88 1.72
C LEU A 97 9.42 9.43 0.54
N THR A 98 10.10 10.10 -0.39
CA THR A 98 9.50 10.61 -1.63
C THR A 98 9.95 9.78 -2.82
N PHE A 99 8.97 9.22 -3.54
CA PHE A 99 9.19 8.65 -4.86
C PHE A 99 9.03 9.73 -5.93
N PHE A 100 9.84 9.66 -6.96
CA PHE A 100 9.84 10.57 -8.08
C PHE A 100 10.02 9.83 -9.40
N ARG A 101 9.77 10.54 -10.50
CA ARG A 101 10.25 10.17 -11.84
C ARG A 101 11.27 11.19 -12.31
N GLU A 102 12.11 10.77 -13.24
CA GLU A 102 13.01 11.66 -13.95
C GLU A 102 12.40 11.99 -15.30
N GLN A 103 12.37 13.27 -15.66
CA GLN A 103 11.90 13.73 -16.97
C GLN A 103 12.82 14.83 -17.49
N ALA A 104 12.97 14.92 -18.80
CA ALA A 104 13.69 16.05 -19.41
C ALA A 104 12.82 17.32 -19.32
N ASN A 105 13.43 18.43 -18.91
CA ASN A 105 12.79 19.75 -19.02
C ASN A 105 12.88 20.28 -20.46
N ALA A 106 12.32 21.47 -20.71
CA ALA A 106 12.35 22.10 -22.04
C ALA A 106 13.76 22.38 -22.59
N LYS A 107 14.79 22.31 -21.74
CA LYS A 107 16.21 22.48 -22.10
C LYS A 107 16.95 21.13 -22.23
N GLY A 108 16.25 20.00 -22.08
CA GLY A 108 16.85 18.67 -22.11
C GLY A 108 17.52 18.24 -20.79
N GLU A 109 17.43 19.03 -19.72
CA GLU A 109 18.01 18.68 -18.43
C GLU A 109 17.10 17.73 -17.66
N THR A 110 17.67 16.69 -17.06
CA THR A 110 16.93 15.75 -16.21
C THR A 110 16.50 16.41 -14.92
N ILE A 111 15.19 16.55 -14.73
CA ILE A 111 14.58 17.03 -13.48
C ILE A 111 13.85 15.89 -12.76
N ARG A 112 13.89 15.92 -11.43
CA ARG A 112 13.13 15.00 -10.58
C ARG A 112 11.76 15.59 -10.31
N VAL A 113 10.71 14.86 -10.70
CA VAL A 113 9.32 15.23 -10.43
C VAL A 113 8.75 14.30 -9.37
N PRO A 114 8.43 14.81 -8.17
CA PRO A 114 7.80 14.03 -7.13
C PRO A 114 6.49 13.40 -7.62
N MET A 115 6.30 12.12 -7.32
CA MET A 115 5.10 11.36 -7.68
C MET A 115 4.22 11.11 -6.47
N VAL A 116 4.82 10.63 -5.38
CA VAL A 116 4.10 10.30 -4.14
C VAL A 116 5.08 10.25 -2.98
N SER A 117 4.62 10.53 -1.76
CA SER A 117 5.43 10.40 -0.54
C SER A 117 4.72 9.58 0.53
N ALA A 118 5.50 8.89 1.36
CA ALA A 118 5.01 8.12 2.49
C ALA A 118 5.81 8.46 3.75
N ASP A 119 5.13 8.70 4.86
CA ASP A 119 5.77 8.81 6.17
C ASP A 119 6.08 7.42 6.73
N LEU A 120 7.37 7.09 6.82
CA LEU A 120 7.89 5.83 7.33
C LEU A 120 7.85 5.75 8.86
N GLY A 121 7.68 6.87 9.56
CA GLY A 121 7.68 6.94 11.01
C GLY A 121 9.03 6.57 11.64
N LYS A 122 9.04 5.67 12.62
CA LYS A 122 10.27 5.20 13.30
C LYS A 122 11.10 4.31 12.37
N SER A 123 12.42 4.27 12.57
CA SER A 123 13.31 3.32 11.90
C SER A 123 12.84 1.87 11.98
N GLY A 124 13.28 1.05 11.03
CA GLY A 124 12.96 -0.38 10.95
C GLY A 124 12.37 -0.77 9.60
N THR A 125 11.74 -1.94 9.56
CA THR A 125 11.20 -2.52 8.33
C THR A 125 9.79 -2.00 8.03
N LYS A 126 9.58 -1.52 6.80
CA LYS A 126 8.31 -0.93 6.34
C LYS A 126 7.77 -1.63 5.10
N LEU A 127 6.45 -1.71 5.00
CA LEU A 127 5.77 -1.91 3.72
C LEU A 127 5.16 -0.58 3.33
N VAL A 128 5.56 -0.05 2.18
CA VAL A 128 4.96 1.14 1.57
C VAL A 128 3.92 0.67 0.56
N VAL A 129 2.66 0.94 0.84
CA VAL A 129 1.56 0.65 -0.09
C VAL A 129 1.32 1.89 -0.93
N VAL A 130 1.55 1.78 -2.23
CA VAL A 130 1.27 2.82 -3.22
C VAL A 130 -0.01 2.43 -3.95
N VAL A 131 -0.97 3.35 -3.99
CA VAL A 131 -2.29 3.14 -4.60
C VAL A 131 -2.49 4.16 -5.70
N ARG A 132 -2.75 3.70 -6.93
CA ARG A 132 -3.30 4.53 -7.99
C ARG A 132 -4.82 4.52 -7.91
N ARG A 133 -5.41 5.69 -7.65
CA ARG A 133 -6.85 5.87 -7.57
C ARG A 133 -7.46 5.94 -8.97
N GLN A 134 -8.78 5.82 -9.05
CA GLN A 134 -9.57 5.97 -10.29
C GLN A 134 -9.37 7.31 -11.02
N ASP A 135 -8.93 8.36 -10.31
CA ASP A 135 -8.62 9.68 -10.90
C ASP A 135 -7.16 9.80 -11.40
N GLY A 136 -6.40 8.70 -11.37
CA GLY A 136 -4.99 8.63 -11.75
C GLY A 136 -4.01 9.13 -10.69
N ARG A 137 -4.50 9.68 -9.57
CA ARG A 137 -3.61 10.17 -8.50
C ARG A 137 -3.03 9.02 -7.70
N LEU A 138 -1.78 9.21 -7.28
CA LEU A 138 -1.08 8.28 -6.41
C LEU A 138 -1.19 8.72 -4.95
N ASN A 139 -1.51 7.77 -4.08
CA ASN A 139 -1.40 7.90 -2.64
C ASN A 139 -0.44 6.85 -2.12
N ALA A 140 0.33 7.16 -1.08
CA ALA A 140 1.17 6.17 -0.44
C ALA A 140 1.00 6.20 1.08
N LYS A 141 1.09 5.03 1.69
CA LYS A 141 1.12 4.89 3.15
C LYS A 141 2.11 3.82 3.54
N ALA A 142 2.90 4.08 4.58
CA ALA A 142 3.77 3.08 5.17
C ALA A 142 3.07 2.37 6.33
N MET A 143 3.37 1.09 6.47
CA MET A 143 3.04 0.30 7.66
C MET A 143 4.31 -0.32 8.23
N ASP A 144 4.37 -0.41 9.55
CA ASP A 144 5.46 -1.09 10.24
C ASP A 144 5.29 -2.60 10.11
N ILE A 145 6.29 -3.27 9.55
CA ILE A 145 6.39 -4.74 9.45
C ILE A 145 7.69 -5.24 10.07
N ASP A 146 8.31 -4.42 10.91
CA ASP A 146 9.52 -4.76 11.61
C ASP A 146 9.28 -5.94 12.56
N ARG A 147 10.29 -6.78 12.75
CA ARG A 147 10.16 -7.99 13.58
C ARG A 147 9.83 -7.66 15.05
N SER A 148 10.23 -6.48 15.51
CA SER A 148 9.89 -5.98 16.85
C SER A 148 8.38 -5.79 17.04
N ASN A 149 7.66 -5.41 15.98
CA ASN A 149 6.22 -5.14 16.00
C ASN A 149 5.38 -6.24 15.37
N PHE A 150 5.92 -6.97 14.38
CA PHE A 150 5.31 -8.10 13.70
C PHE A 150 6.17 -9.33 13.95
N ARG A 151 5.87 -10.05 15.03
CA ARG A 151 6.70 -11.13 15.54
C ARG A 151 6.60 -12.38 14.67
N ASP A 152 7.66 -13.19 14.71
CA ASP A 152 7.69 -14.50 14.05
C ASP A 152 6.54 -15.41 14.52
N GLY A 153 6.08 -16.27 13.62
CA GLY A 153 4.96 -17.18 13.89
C GLY A 153 3.62 -16.47 13.96
N ASN A 154 3.51 -15.27 13.40
CA ASN A 154 2.25 -14.54 13.29
C ASN A 154 1.81 -14.40 11.83
N VAL A 155 0.49 -14.38 11.66
CA VAL A 155 -0.19 -13.93 10.45
C VAL A 155 -0.75 -12.56 10.75
N ARG A 156 -0.30 -11.51 10.05
CA ARG A 156 -0.86 -10.17 10.17
C ARG A 156 -1.92 -9.98 9.09
N VAL A 157 -3.14 -9.65 9.50
CA VAL A 157 -4.20 -9.23 8.58
C VAL A 157 -4.34 -7.72 8.68
N VAL A 158 -4.30 -7.03 7.54
CA VAL A 158 -4.41 -5.57 7.44
C VAL A 158 -5.56 -5.20 6.54
N ASN A 159 -6.42 -4.28 7.01
CA ASN A 159 -7.53 -3.77 6.26
C ASN A 159 -7.18 -2.41 5.62
N PHE A 160 -6.92 -2.38 4.32
CA PHE A 160 -6.78 -1.14 3.54
C PHE A 160 -8.08 -0.70 2.85
N SER A 161 -9.17 -1.44 3.05
CA SER A 161 -10.49 -1.02 2.56
C SER A 161 -11.16 -0.05 3.52
N SER A 162 -12.19 0.65 3.04
CA SER A 162 -13.09 1.44 3.89
C SER A 162 -14.11 0.60 4.65
N GLN A 163 -14.33 -0.65 4.21
CA GLN A 163 -15.31 -1.56 4.80
C GLN A 163 -14.78 -2.18 6.09
N GLU A 164 -15.69 -2.53 6.98
CA GLU A 164 -15.34 -3.26 8.18
C GLU A 164 -15.15 -4.74 7.86
N ILE A 165 -14.09 -5.33 8.41
CA ILE A 165 -13.73 -6.73 8.16
C ILE A 165 -13.82 -7.53 9.44
N MET A 166 -14.39 -8.73 9.35
CA MET A 166 -14.23 -9.79 10.34
C MET A 166 -13.24 -10.81 9.80
N SER A 167 -12.13 -11.03 10.52
CA SER A 167 -11.13 -12.02 10.15
C SER A 167 -10.88 -13.03 11.26
N LYS A 168 -10.75 -14.30 10.89
CA LYS A 168 -10.39 -15.40 11.77
C LYS A 168 -9.20 -16.16 11.19
N VAL A 169 -8.18 -16.38 12.01
CA VAL A 169 -7.01 -17.19 11.68
C VAL A 169 -6.80 -18.21 12.80
N GLY A 170 -6.91 -19.49 12.45
CA GLY A 170 -6.97 -20.57 13.45
C GLY A 170 -8.20 -20.39 14.32
N ASP A 171 -8.01 -20.34 15.63
CA ASP A 171 -9.10 -20.18 16.60
C ASP A 171 -9.39 -18.72 16.93
N ASN A 172 -8.46 -17.80 16.61
CA ASN A 172 -8.55 -16.39 16.96
C ASN A 172 -9.31 -15.58 15.91
N SER A 173 -10.17 -14.66 16.34
CA SER A 173 -10.94 -13.76 15.48
C SER A 173 -10.75 -12.30 15.89
N ALA A 174 -10.84 -11.38 14.95
CA ALA A 174 -10.83 -9.94 15.21
C ALA A 174 -11.71 -9.19 14.21
N ARG A 175 -12.23 -8.05 14.67
CA ARG A 175 -12.90 -7.04 13.85
C ARG A 175 -11.89 -5.96 13.50
N LEU A 176 -11.76 -5.63 12.22
CA LEU A 176 -10.82 -4.66 11.69
C LEU A 176 -11.58 -3.53 11.02
N SER A 177 -11.56 -2.35 11.61
CA SER A 177 -11.98 -1.12 10.92
C SER A 177 -10.97 -0.75 9.83
N ALA A 178 -11.32 0.25 9.02
CA ALA A 178 -10.44 0.78 7.98
C ALA A 178 -9.06 1.14 8.56
N MET A 179 -8.01 0.75 7.84
CA MET A 179 -6.60 0.98 8.17
C MET A 179 -6.09 0.32 9.44
N GLN A 180 -6.85 -0.61 10.03
CA GLN A 180 -6.42 -1.40 11.17
C GLN A 180 -5.76 -2.70 10.75
N SER A 181 -5.03 -3.29 11.70
CA SER A 181 -4.41 -4.61 11.52
C SER A 181 -4.48 -5.41 12.81
N HIS A 182 -4.42 -6.74 12.68
CA HIS A 182 -4.33 -7.65 13.81
C HIS A 182 -3.34 -8.78 13.53
N ASP A 183 -2.59 -9.15 14.57
CA ASP A 183 -1.62 -10.23 14.54
C ASP A 183 -2.20 -11.48 15.17
N TYR A 184 -2.26 -12.53 14.36
CA TYR A 184 -2.75 -13.83 14.77
C TYR A 184 -1.56 -14.76 15.04
N PRO A 185 -1.27 -15.12 16.29
CA PRO A 185 -0.25 -16.11 16.58
C PRO A 185 -0.70 -17.47 16.04
N VAL A 186 0.18 -18.13 15.31
CA VAL A 186 -0.07 -19.47 14.74
C VAL A 186 0.99 -20.45 15.22
N THR A 187 0.52 -21.59 15.73
CA THR A 187 1.38 -22.66 16.24
C THR A 187 1.08 -23.97 15.54
N GLY A 188 2.12 -24.72 15.21
CA GLY A 188 1.99 -26.02 14.57
C GLY A 188 3.20 -26.91 14.84
N LYS A 189 2.99 -28.23 14.76
CA LYS A 189 4.02 -29.24 15.07
C LYS A 189 5.13 -29.26 14.01
N HIS A 190 4.77 -29.13 12.73
CA HIS A 190 5.68 -29.25 11.59
C HIS A 190 6.22 -27.90 11.11
N LYS A 191 7.31 -27.92 10.32
CA LYS A 191 7.91 -26.73 9.70
C LYS A 191 6.93 -25.97 8.81
N LYS A 192 6.02 -26.68 8.14
CA LYS A 192 4.87 -26.14 7.40
C LYS A 192 3.61 -26.81 7.93
N PHE A 193 2.55 -26.05 8.18
CA PHE A 193 1.28 -26.57 8.67
C PHE A 193 0.11 -25.75 8.14
N LEU A 194 -1.09 -26.34 8.17
CA LEU A 194 -2.31 -25.69 7.69
C LEU A 194 -3.04 -24.99 8.84
N VAL A 195 -3.54 -23.79 8.58
CA VAL A 195 -4.37 -23.00 9.50
C VAL A 195 -5.65 -22.59 8.78
N ARG A 196 -6.79 -22.56 9.48
CA ARG A 196 -8.05 -22.04 8.91
C ARG A 196 -7.97 -20.52 8.77
N LEU A 197 -8.38 -19.99 7.62
CA LEU A 197 -8.62 -18.58 7.36
C LEU A 197 -10.10 -18.42 7.04
N ALA A 198 -10.76 -17.50 7.72
CA ALA A 198 -12.07 -17.01 7.32
C ALA A 198 -12.03 -15.48 7.33
N ILE A 199 -12.52 -14.86 6.27
CA ILE A 199 -12.62 -13.40 6.15
C ILE A 199 -14.00 -13.08 5.60
N ALA A 200 -14.70 -12.17 6.26
CA ALA A 200 -15.94 -11.59 5.79
C ALA A 200 -15.87 -10.06 5.88
N ALA A 201 -16.59 -9.39 4.99
CA ALA A 201 -16.75 -7.94 4.99
C ALA A 201 -18.21 -7.56 5.16
N PHE A 202 -18.43 -6.33 5.60
CA PHE A 202 -19.73 -5.69 5.66
C PHE A 202 -19.73 -4.44 4.78
N ASP A 203 -20.61 -4.38 3.78
CA ASP A 203 -20.71 -3.24 2.86
C ASP A 203 -21.64 -2.13 3.36
N GLY A 204 -22.28 -2.30 4.51
CA GLY A 204 -23.26 -1.38 5.08
C GLY A 204 -24.67 -1.95 5.09
N GLU A 205 -24.95 -2.93 4.23
CA GLU A 205 -26.26 -3.59 4.12
C GLU A 205 -26.17 -5.07 4.51
N GLU A 206 -25.21 -5.79 3.92
CA GLU A 206 -25.06 -7.22 4.14
C GLU A 206 -23.61 -7.64 4.40
N SER A 207 -23.47 -8.77 5.09
CA SER A 207 -22.17 -9.42 5.27
C SER A 207 -21.93 -10.41 4.15
N TYR A 208 -20.76 -10.38 3.55
CA TYR A 208 -20.35 -11.34 2.52
C TYR A 208 -19.00 -11.98 2.85
N ILE A 209 -18.84 -13.24 2.43
CA ILE A 209 -17.61 -13.99 2.64
C ILE A 209 -16.61 -13.61 1.55
N ILE A 210 -15.40 -13.21 1.97
CA ILE A 210 -14.26 -12.99 1.08
C ILE A 210 -13.46 -14.29 0.93
N GLU A 211 -13.30 -15.03 2.03
CA GLU A 211 -12.47 -16.23 2.05
C GLU A 211 -12.90 -17.18 3.17
N ASN A 212 -12.84 -18.49 2.93
CA ASN A 212 -13.12 -19.51 3.94
C ASN A 212 -12.42 -20.84 3.64
N ARG A 213 -11.09 -20.88 3.81
CA ARG A 213 -10.26 -22.05 3.46
C ARG A 213 -9.20 -22.36 4.51
N ARG A 214 -8.49 -23.47 4.32
CA ARG A 214 -7.22 -23.72 5.02
C ARG A 214 -6.06 -23.24 4.15
N PHE A 215 -5.04 -22.67 4.75
CA PHE A 215 -3.84 -22.23 4.05
C PHE A 215 -2.57 -22.65 4.80
N ALA A 216 -1.48 -22.81 4.04
CA ALA A 216 -0.20 -23.18 4.60
C ALA A 216 0.53 -21.97 5.20
N VAL A 217 1.08 -22.18 6.39
CA VAL A 217 2.00 -21.27 7.09
C VAL A 217 3.29 -22.01 7.41
N ARG A 218 4.39 -21.26 7.57
CA ARG A 218 5.66 -21.79 8.05
C ARG A 218 5.77 -21.54 9.55
N LYS A 219 6.29 -22.52 10.30
CA LYS A 219 6.67 -22.34 11.69
C LYS A 219 7.68 -21.20 11.80
N ASN A 220 7.44 -20.27 12.71
CA ASN A 220 8.20 -19.02 12.88
C ASN A 220 8.19 -18.08 11.65
N GLY A 221 7.45 -18.42 10.59
CA GLY A 221 7.28 -17.53 9.44
C GLY A 221 6.38 -16.35 9.80
N ARG A 222 6.55 -15.24 9.06
CA ARG A 222 5.67 -14.09 9.11
C ARG A 222 4.86 -14.05 7.81
N LYS A 223 3.53 -14.05 7.92
CA LYS A 223 2.66 -13.95 6.75
C LYS A 223 1.80 -12.70 6.82
N LEU A 224 1.85 -11.89 5.79
CA LEU A 224 1.01 -10.70 5.66
C LEU A 224 -0.19 -11.01 4.77
N ILE A 225 -1.38 -10.61 5.20
CA ILE A 225 -2.62 -10.62 4.42
C ILE A 225 -3.07 -9.16 4.31
N VAL A 226 -3.18 -8.67 3.08
CA VAL A 226 -3.56 -7.29 2.76
C VAL A 226 -4.93 -7.33 2.12
N LEU A 227 -5.94 -6.77 2.78
CA LEU A 227 -7.30 -6.62 2.27
C LEU A 227 -7.46 -5.26 1.62
N HIS A 228 -8.03 -5.21 0.43
CA HIS A 228 -8.17 -3.98 -0.35
C HIS A 228 -9.34 -4.08 -1.33
N HIS A 229 -9.76 -2.94 -1.89
CA HIS A 229 -10.86 -2.94 -2.87
C HIS A 229 -10.45 -3.71 -4.13
N SER A 230 -11.41 -4.40 -4.75
CA SER A 230 -11.23 -5.00 -6.06
C SER A 230 -11.12 -3.90 -7.12
N PRO A 231 -10.09 -3.91 -7.97
CA PRO A 231 -9.99 -2.95 -9.09
C PRO A 231 -11.22 -3.01 -10.02
N ASN A 232 -11.73 -4.22 -10.27
CA ASN A 232 -12.84 -4.47 -11.19
C ASN A 232 -14.23 -4.26 -10.54
N LYS A 233 -14.29 -4.34 -9.20
CA LYS A 233 -15.52 -4.25 -8.39
C LYS A 233 -15.25 -3.45 -7.11
N PRO A 234 -15.12 -2.12 -7.17
CA PRO A 234 -14.66 -1.30 -6.03
C PRO A 234 -15.52 -1.46 -4.77
N GLU A 235 -16.76 -1.89 -4.89
CA GLU A 235 -17.68 -2.21 -3.80
C GLU A 235 -17.35 -3.53 -3.09
N LYS A 236 -16.50 -4.38 -3.66
CA LYS A 236 -16.07 -5.64 -3.05
C LYS A 236 -14.62 -5.56 -2.58
N VAL A 237 -14.35 -6.19 -1.45
CA VAL A 237 -13.00 -6.36 -0.89
C VAL A 237 -12.44 -7.69 -1.34
N ILE A 238 -11.19 -7.66 -1.79
CA ILE A 238 -10.36 -8.84 -2.07
C ILE A 238 -9.12 -8.80 -1.17
N TYR A 239 -8.30 -9.85 -1.24
CA TYR A 239 -7.06 -9.87 -0.49
C TYR A 239 -5.90 -10.44 -1.30
N THR A 240 -4.69 -10.01 -0.93
CA THR A 240 -3.44 -10.65 -1.35
C THR A 240 -2.67 -11.11 -0.13
N SER A 241 -1.87 -12.17 -0.28
CA SER A 241 -1.11 -12.72 0.84
C SER A 241 0.36 -12.91 0.49
N PHE A 242 1.25 -12.55 1.40
CA PHE A 242 2.69 -12.54 1.21
C PHE A 242 3.39 -13.25 2.37
N SER A 243 4.41 -14.05 2.06
CA SER A 243 5.34 -14.54 3.08
C SER A 243 6.50 -13.56 3.18
N LEU A 244 6.72 -12.97 4.34
CA LEU A 244 7.85 -12.08 4.53
C LEU A 244 9.13 -12.91 4.68
N PRO A 245 10.21 -12.57 3.96
CA PRO A 245 11.48 -13.26 4.10
C PRO A 245 12.09 -13.01 5.50
N GLU A 246 13.05 -13.86 5.87
CA GLU A 246 13.94 -13.56 6.98
C GLU A 246 14.75 -12.30 6.64
N GLN A 247 14.91 -11.43 7.63
CA GLN A 247 15.53 -10.13 7.42
C GLN A 247 17.05 -10.32 7.25
N SER A 248 17.58 -9.96 6.08
CA SER A 248 19.01 -9.93 5.77
C SER A 248 19.48 -8.49 5.58
N ILE A 249 20.80 -8.29 5.54
CA ILE A 249 21.36 -7.02 5.04
C ILE A 249 20.85 -6.82 3.61
N VAL A 250 20.35 -5.62 3.32
CA VAL A 250 19.78 -5.26 2.03
C VAL A 250 20.71 -4.28 1.33
N SER A 251 21.26 -4.71 0.20
CA SER A 251 21.97 -3.83 -0.72
C SER A 251 20.99 -3.35 -1.79
N ASN A 252 21.08 -2.07 -2.14
CA ASN A 252 20.28 -1.52 -3.22
C ASN A 252 20.93 -1.79 -4.57
N TYR A 253 20.10 -2.23 -5.50
CA TYR A 253 20.34 -2.20 -6.94
C TYR A 253 19.15 -1.48 -7.59
N SER A 254 19.23 -1.10 -8.86
CA SER A 254 18.05 -0.61 -9.59
C SER A 254 17.35 -1.80 -10.23
N ASP A 255 16.03 -1.86 -10.14
CA ASP A 255 15.24 -2.80 -10.93
C ASP A 255 15.23 -2.36 -12.41
N GLU A 256 14.91 -3.31 -13.30
CA GLU A 256 14.56 -3.00 -14.68
C GLU A 256 13.27 -2.18 -14.74
N GLU A 257 13.05 -1.43 -15.83
CA GLU A 257 11.78 -0.74 -16.02
C GLU A 257 10.67 -1.76 -16.14
N VAL A 258 9.51 -1.47 -15.56
CA VAL A 258 8.39 -2.41 -15.54
C VAL A 258 7.97 -2.83 -16.95
N LYS A 259 8.14 -1.92 -17.92
CA LYS A 259 7.86 -2.17 -19.34
C LYS A 259 8.80 -3.21 -19.99
N ASP A 260 9.97 -3.45 -19.40
CA ASP A 260 11.03 -4.31 -19.93
C ASP A 260 11.02 -5.71 -19.27
N LEU A 261 10.18 -5.94 -18.26
CA LEU A 261 10.04 -7.24 -17.58
C LEU A 261 9.43 -8.31 -18.49
N ASP A 262 10.08 -9.48 -18.60
CA ASP A 262 9.60 -10.61 -19.39
C ASP A 262 8.28 -11.16 -18.83
N LYS A 263 7.23 -11.07 -19.64
CA LYS A 263 5.86 -11.53 -19.35
C LYS A 263 5.79 -13.03 -19.02
N SER A 264 6.78 -13.83 -19.43
CA SER A 264 6.82 -15.28 -19.15
C SER A 264 7.13 -15.61 -17.68
N THR A 265 7.80 -14.71 -16.97
CA THR A 265 8.15 -14.89 -15.55
C THR A 265 6.97 -14.68 -14.59
N LEU A 266 5.81 -14.25 -15.11
CA LEU A 266 4.64 -13.80 -14.36
C LEU A 266 3.74 -14.93 -13.81
N GLN A 267 4.00 -16.22 -14.09
CA GLN A 267 3.15 -17.32 -13.62
C GLN A 267 3.44 -17.83 -12.19
N GLY A 268 4.23 -17.10 -11.39
CA GLY A 268 4.87 -17.67 -10.19
C GLY A 268 4.29 -17.38 -8.79
N VAL A 269 3.64 -16.24 -8.50
CA VAL A 269 3.50 -15.80 -7.09
C VAL A 269 2.16 -15.17 -6.65
N SER A 270 1.12 -15.09 -7.48
CA SER A 270 -0.20 -14.60 -7.04
C SER A 270 -1.29 -15.66 -7.19
N SER A 271 -1.73 -16.28 -6.08
CA SER A 271 -3.05 -16.90 -6.05
C SER A 271 -4.07 -15.80 -5.76
N TYR A 272 -4.68 -15.24 -6.81
CA TYR A 272 -5.91 -14.48 -6.64
C TYR A 272 -6.99 -15.46 -6.17
N GLY A 273 -7.54 -15.22 -4.97
CA GLY A 273 -8.72 -15.94 -4.53
C GLY A 273 -9.89 -15.50 -5.40
N ASN A 274 -10.34 -16.37 -6.30
CA ASN A 274 -11.53 -16.15 -7.09
C ASN A 274 -12.75 -16.30 -6.15
N PRO A 275 -13.62 -15.28 -5.99
CA PRO A 275 -14.81 -15.40 -5.17
C PRO A 275 -15.90 -16.31 -5.79
N ASN A 276 -15.66 -16.89 -6.97
CA ASN A 276 -16.61 -17.72 -7.70
C ASN A 276 -16.14 -19.19 -7.90
N GLU A 277 -15.21 -19.70 -7.08
CA GLU A 277 -14.86 -21.14 -7.05
C GLU A 277 -14.97 -21.74 -5.63
#